data_AF-A0A960XQL0-F1
#
_entry.id   AF-A0A960XQL0-F1
#
_cell.length_a   1.000
_cell.length_b   1.000
_cell.length_c   1.000
_cell.angle_alpha   90.00
_cell.angle_beta   90.00
_cell.angle_gamma   90.00
#
_symmetry.space_group_name_H-M   'P 1'
#
loop_
_entity.id
_entity.type
_entity.pdbx_description
1 polymer ?
#
loop_
_entity_poly.entity_id
_entity_poly.type
_entity_poly.pdbx_seq_one_letter_code
_entity_poly.pdbx_strand_id
1 'polypeptide(L)'
;MQLTRFDRWLREKFVYETHIQTLRPPESVPAGIRTVELPDAPGKRFKHLFVARSSRAADALIHVLRENNQMYQTQIVDRDAWYIPFIAPKERSVTWWVISLIVLSTAAFFFLLYVKGLAQDPEFRKNFMEALELLKG
;
A
#
# COMPACT_ATOMS: atom_id res chain seq x y z
N MET A 1 -5.62 0.82 -15.37
CA MET A 1 -4.21 1.26 -15.20
C MET A 1 -3.41 0.11 -14.61
N GLN A 2 -2.31 -0.28 -15.24
CA GLN A 2 -1.45 -1.36 -14.75
C GLN A 2 -0.72 -0.88 -13.48
N LEU A 3 -0.88 -1.60 -12.36
CA LEU A 3 -0.14 -1.33 -11.13
C LEU A 3 1.36 -1.53 -11.38
N THR A 4 2.18 -0.62 -10.87
CA THR A 4 3.63 -0.75 -10.99
C THR A 4 4.13 -1.94 -10.16
N ARG A 5 5.32 -2.47 -10.47
CA ARG A 5 5.94 -3.54 -9.67
C ARG A 5 6.11 -3.14 -8.20
N PHE A 6 6.41 -1.86 -7.95
CA PHE A 6 6.52 -1.31 -6.61
C PHE A 6 5.18 -1.30 -5.88
N ASP A 7 4.10 -0.84 -6.53
CA ASP A 7 2.76 -0.85 -5.93
C ASP A 7 2.30 -2.28 -5.58
N ARG A 8 2.64 -3.28 -6.41
CA ARG A 8 2.36 -4.69 -6.12
C ARG A 8 3.13 -5.20 -4.91
N TRP A 9 4.44 -4.94 -4.87
CA TRP A 9 5.29 -5.31 -3.73
C TRP A 9 4.80 -4.66 -2.42
N LEU A 10 4.39 -3.39 -2.48
CA LEU A 10 3.88 -2.67 -1.33
C LEU A 10 2.59 -3.29 -0.80
N ARG A 11 1.67 -3.69 -1.69
CA ARG A 11 0.43 -4.40 -1.33
C ARG A 11 0.71 -5.76 -0.70
N GLU A 12 1.57 -6.56 -1.32
CA GLU A 12 1.97 -7.86 -0.78
C GLU A 12 2.61 -7.76 0.60
N LYS A 13 3.37 -6.69 0.85
CA LYS A 13 4.12 -6.55 2.10
C LYS A 13 3.31 -5.95 3.24
N PHE A 14 2.40 -5.02 2.95
CA PHE A 14 1.75 -4.20 3.99
C PHE A 14 0.23 -4.29 4.02
N VAL A 15 -0.40 -4.80 2.96
CA VAL A 15 -1.86 -4.81 2.81
C VAL A 15 -2.43 -6.21 2.90
N TYR A 16 -1.80 -7.19 2.25
CA TYR A 16 -2.34 -8.55 2.21
C TYR A 16 -2.05 -9.32 3.51
N GLU A 17 -3.08 -9.99 4.01
CA GLU A 17 -2.99 -11.02 5.05
C GLU A 17 -3.50 -12.34 4.49
N THR A 18 -2.86 -13.44 4.90
CA THR A 18 -3.32 -14.78 4.54
C THR A 18 -4.18 -15.33 5.67
N HIS A 19 -5.45 -15.56 5.35
CA HIS A 19 -6.41 -16.23 6.22
C HIS A 19 -6.39 -17.73 5.92
N ILE A 20 -6.02 -18.53 6.91
CA ILE A 20 -5.95 -19.99 6.83
C ILE A 20 -7.05 -20.55 7.74
N GLN A 21 -8.05 -21.17 7.14
CA GLN A 21 -9.18 -21.76 7.84
C GLN A 21 -9.00 -23.26 7.97
N THR A 22 -9.28 -23.80 9.16
CA THR A 22 -9.11 -25.23 9.44
C THR A 22 -10.29 -25.78 10.27
N LEU A 23 -10.49 -27.09 10.17
CA LEU A 23 -11.53 -27.81 10.91
C LEU A 23 -11.11 -28.16 12.34
N ARG A 24 -9.82 -28.44 12.51
CA ARG A 24 -9.19 -28.82 13.78
C ARG A 24 -7.99 -27.92 14.01
N PRO A 25 -7.67 -27.58 15.27
CA PRO A 25 -6.45 -26.86 15.57
C PRO A 25 -5.22 -27.75 15.24
N PRO A 26 -4.14 -27.17 14.70
CA PRO A 26 -2.86 -27.86 14.54
C PRO A 26 -2.20 -28.06 15.92
N GLU A 27 -1.33 -29.07 16.02
CA GLU A 27 -0.61 -29.38 17.28
C GLU A 27 0.37 -28.27 17.69
N SER A 28 0.95 -27.58 16.69
CA SER A 28 1.83 -26.44 16.90
C SER A 28 1.43 -25.28 16.00
N VAL A 29 1.45 -24.08 16.56
CA VAL A 29 1.22 -22.83 15.83
C VAL A 29 2.56 -22.10 15.71
N PRO A 30 3.08 -21.90 14.49
CA PRO A 30 4.30 -21.14 14.27
C PRO A 30 4.20 -19.70 14.81
N ALA A 31 5.34 -19.13 15.19
CA ALA A 31 5.40 -17.74 15.68
C ALA A 31 4.89 -16.74 14.63
N GLY A 32 4.16 -15.72 15.08
CA GLY A 32 3.66 -14.64 14.21
C GLY A 32 2.31 -14.89 13.53
N ILE A 33 1.62 -15.98 13.90
CA ILE A 33 0.25 -16.27 13.47
C ILE A 33 -0.72 -15.88 14.58
N ARG A 34 -1.81 -15.21 14.22
CA ARG A 34 -2.89 -14.88 15.14
C ARG A 34 -4.03 -15.87 14.99
N THR A 35 -4.46 -16.46 16.09
CA THR A 35 -5.67 -17.27 16.17
C THR A 35 -6.87 -16.36 16.37
N VAL A 36 -7.87 -16.52 15.51
CA VAL A 36 -9.16 -15.82 15.61
C VAL A 36 -10.24 -16.90 15.69
N GLU A 37 -11.02 -16.86 16.76
CA GLU A 37 -12.18 -17.73 16.90
C GLU A 37 -13.31 -17.22 15.99
N LEU A 38 -13.84 -18.10 15.16
CA LEU A 38 -14.99 -17.79 14.33
C LEU A 38 -16.27 -17.91 15.17
N PRO A 39 -17.25 -17.00 15.02
CA PRO A 39 -18.53 -17.17 15.67
C PRO A 39 -19.21 -18.44 15.15
N ASP A 40 -19.71 -19.26 16.08
CA ASP A 40 -20.44 -20.50 15.80
C ASP A 40 -21.77 -20.17 15.09
N ALA A 41 -21.73 -20.12 13.76
CA ALA A 41 -22.88 -19.88 12.91
C ALA A 41 -23.23 -21.17 12.14
N PRO A 42 -24.52 -21.56 12.07
CA PRO A 42 -24.95 -22.74 11.32
C PRO A 42 -24.59 -22.60 9.84
N GLY A 43 -23.85 -23.58 9.30
CA GLY A 43 -23.43 -23.63 7.90
C GLY A 43 -21.97 -23.27 7.63
N LYS A 44 -21.21 -22.74 8.60
CA LYS A 44 -19.76 -22.56 8.44
C LYS A 44 -19.04 -23.90 8.63
N ARG A 45 -18.29 -24.31 7.59
CA ARG A 45 -17.53 -25.57 7.61
C ARG A 45 -16.32 -25.49 8.55
N PHE A 46 -15.60 -24.38 8.54
CA PHE A 46 -14.37 -24.21 9.31
C PHE A 46 -14.62 -23.53 10.67
N LYS A 47 -13.92 -24.01 11.70
CA LYS A 47 -14.09 -23.56 13.09
C LYS A 47 -12.96 -22.63 13.55
N HIS A 48 -11.78 -22.78 12.97
CA HIS A 48 -10.60 -22.04 13.39
C HIS A 48 -10.06 -21.19 12.23
N LEU A 49 -9.81 -19.91 12.50
CA LEU A 49 -9.17 -18.99 11.58
C LEU A 49 -7.78 -18.63 12.10
N PHE A 50 -6.77 -18.85 11.26
CA PHE A 50 -5.39 -18.43 11.50
C PHE A 50 -5.05 -17.29 10.54
N VAL A 51 -4.62 -16.16 11.08
CA VAL A 51 -4.26 -14.97 10.31
C VAL A 51 -2.75 -14.83 10.30
N ALA A 52 -2.15 -14.91 9.11
CA ALA A 52 -0.72 -14.76 8.89
C ALA A 52 -0.44 -13.46 8.11
N ARG A 53 0.39 -12.59 8.69
CA ARG A 53 0.77 -11.30 8.09
C ARG A 53 1.93 -11.38 7.09
N SER A 54 2.58 -12.53 7.00
CA SER A 54 3.72 -12.73 6.10
C SER A 54 3.55 -14.04 5.36
N SER A 55 3.97 -14.08 4.10
CA SER A 55 3.91 -15.32 3.32
C SER A 55 4.68 -16.42 4.02
N ARG A 56 5.88 -16.12 4.56
CA ARG A 56 6.70 -17.10 5.28
C ARG A 56 5.99 -17.75 6.47
N ALA A 57 5.24 -16.96 7.26
CA ALA A 57 4.47 -17.50 8.38
C ALA A 57 3.28 -18.34 7.89
N ALA A 58 2.63 -17.92 6.80
CA ALA A 58 1.56 -18.68 6.16
C ALA A 58 2.08 -20.02 5.63
N ASP A 59 3.22 -20.00 4.92
CA ASP A 59 3.88 -21.18 4.35
C ASP A 59 4.30 -22.16 5.46
N ALA A 60 4.84 -21.65 6.57
CA ALA A 60 5.19 -22.47 7.73
C ALA A 60 3.95 -23.16 8.34
N LEU A 61 2.82 -22.46 8.47
CA LEU A 61 1.59 -23.07 8.96
C LEU A 61 1.04 -24.11 7.97
N ILE A 62 1.04 -23.78 6.67
CA ILE A 62 0.60 -24.70 5.61
C ILE A 62 1.45 -25.97 5.63
N HIS A 63 2.76 -25.87 5.87
CA HIS A 63 3.64 -27.01 6.00
C HIS A 63 3.21 -27.93 7.15
N VAL A 64 3.01 -27.37 8.35
CA VAL A 64 2.55 -28.13 9.53
C VAL A 64 1.18 -28.77 9.29
N LEU A 65 0.25 -28.05 8.64
CA LEU A 65 -1.07 -28.59 8.31
C LEU A 65 -0.97 -29.76 7.31
N ARG A 66 -0.04 -29.66 6.34
CA ARG A 66 0.20 -30.70 5.34
C ARG A 66 0.85 -31.94 5.95
N GLU A 67 1.82 -31.78 6.83
CA GLU A 67 2.45 -32.89 7.57
C GLU A 67 1.42 -33.66 8.40
N ASN A 68 0.45 -32.95 8.97
CA ASN A 68 -0.63 -33.54 9.77
C ASN A 68 -1.83 -34.02 8.94
N ASN A 69 -1.74 -34.02 7.60
CA ASN A 69 -2.83 -34.38 6.68
C ASN A 69 -4.16 -33.65 6.97
N GLN A 70 -4.08 -32.40 7.42
CA GLN A 70 -5.24 -31.59 7.76
C GLN A 70 -5.77 -30.84 6.55
N MET A 71 -7.09 -30.82 6.40
CA MET A 71 -7.76 -30.00 5.38
C MET A 71 -7.74 -28.54 5.80
N TYR A 72 -7.33 -27.66 4.89
CA TYR A 72 -7.31 -26.22 5.09
C TYR A 72 -7.83 -25.46 3.87
N GLN A 73 -8.36 -24.26 4.11
CA GLN A 73 -8.69 -23.30 3.06
C GLN A 73 -7.88 -22.03 3.27
N THR A 74 -7.22 -21.57 2.21
CA THR A 74 -6.44 -20.33 2.21
C THR A 74 -7.20 -19.24 1.45
N GLN A 75 -7.24 -18.03 2.01
CA GLN A 75 -7.80 -16.85 1.38
C GLN A 75 -6.88 -15.66 1.63
N ILE A 76 -6.56 -14.91 0.57
CA ILE A 76 -5.84 -13.64 0.70
C ILE A 76 -6.88 -12.55 0.92
N VAL A 77 -6.75 -11.82 2.02
CA VAL A 77 -7.68 -10.78 2.43
C VAL A 77 -6.89 -9.48 2.66
N ASP A 78 -7.50 -8.35 2.30
CA ASP A 78 -6.95 -7.04 2.64
C ASP A 78 -7.07 -6.82 4.16
N ARG A 79 -5.97 -6.41 4.77
CA ARG A 79 -5.94 -6.04 6.19
C ARG A 79 -6.93 -4.92 6.48
N ASP A 80 -7.54 -4.98 7.66
CA ASP A 80 -8.31 -3.87 8.20
C ASP A 80 -7.39 -2.98 9.04
N ALA A 81 -6.82 -1.95 8.41
CA ALA A 81 -6.02 -0.94 9.09
C ALA A 81 -6.25 0.44 8.48
N TRP A 82 -6.28 1.45 9.36
CA TRP A 82 -6.57 2.84 8.99
C TRP A 82 -5.65 3.42 7.90
N TYR A 83 -4.42 2.92 7.79
CA TYR A 83 -3.43 3.41 6.84
C TYR A 83 -3.54 2.76 5.44
N ILE A 84 -4.30 1.66 5.30
CA ILE A 84 -4.37 0.90 4.03
C ILE A 84 -5.02 1.68 2.90
N PRO A 85 -6.10 2.44 3.12
CA PRO A 85 -6.66 3.32 2.10
C PRO A 85 -5.64 4.33 1.54
N PHE A 86 -4.64 4.73 2.34
CA PHE A 86 -3.59 5.67 1.92
C PHE A 86 -2.47 4.98 1.15
N ILE A 87 -2.09 3.76 1.53
CA ILE A 87 -0.97 3.01 0.94
C ILE A 87 -1.39 2.23 -0.32
N ALA A 88 -2.65 1.84 -0.42
CA ALA A 88 -3.18 1.10 -1.56
C ALA A 88 -4.61 1.53 -1.91
N PRO A 89 -4.80 2.78 -2.36
CA PRO A 89 -6.09 3.19 -2.91
C PRO A 89 -6.46 2.28 -4.09
N LYS A 90 -7.70 1.79 -4.11
CA LYS A 90 -8.16 0.78 -5.08
C LYS A 90 -8.01 1.23 -6.53
N GLU A 91 -8.10 2.53 -6.78
CA GLU A 91 -8.19 3.11 -8.13
C GLU A 91 -6.94 3.88 -8.58
N ARG A 92 -5.95 4.12 -7.70
CA ARG A 92 -4.78 4.96 -8.01
C ARG A 92 -3.47 4.29 -7.63
N SER A 93 -2.43 4.56 -8.41
CA SER A 93 -1.05 4.16 -8.10
C SER A 93 -0.45 5.13 -7.10
N VAL A 94 0.08 4.61 -5.99
CA VAL A 94 0.79 5.43 -4.99
C VAL A 94 2.07 5.99 -5.57
N THR A 95 2.78 5.19 -6.38
CA THR A 95 3.98 5.64 -7.08
C THR A 95 3.71 6.92 -7.88
N TRP A 96 2.64 6.94 -8.68
CA TRP A 96 2.27 8.13 -9.47
C TRP A 96 1.81 9.30 -8.61
N TRP A 97 1.12 9.05 -7.50
CA TRP A 97 0.75 10.09 -6.55
C TRP A 97 1.98 10.76 -5.92
N VAL A 98 2.97 9.98 -5.47
CA VAL A 98 4.23 10.50 -4.90
C VAL A 98 5.03 11.28 -5.94
N ILE A 99 5.15 10.76 -7.17
CA ILE A 99 5.83 11.46 -8.27
C ILE A 99 5.15 12.81 -8.54
N SER A 100 3.81 12.81 -8.62
CA SER A 100 3.06 14.04 -8.88
C SER A 100 3.25 15.07 -7.78
N LEU A 101 3.25 14.62 -6.51
CA LEU A 101 3.51 15.47 -5.35
C LEU A 101 4.90 16.11 -5.40
N ILE A 102 5.93 15.33 -5.76
CA ILE A 102 7.32 15.82 -5.88
C ILE A 102 7.42 16.85 -7.00
N VAL A 103 6.86 16.56 -8.18
CA VAL A 103 6.90 17.47 -9.33
C VAL A 103 6.18 18.78 -9.00
N LEU A 104 4.98 18.70 -8.43
CA LEU A 104 4.21 19.89 -8.05
C LEU A 104 4.90 20.70 -6.95
N SER A 105 5.47 20.05 -5.94
CA SER A 105 6.20 20.73 -4.86
C SER A 105 7.45 21.44 -5.39
N THR A 106 8.18 20.80 -6.30
CA THR A 106 9.36 21.38 -6.94
C THR A 106 8.97 22.57 -7.81
N ALA A 107 7.93 22.42 -8.65
CA ALA A 107 7.42 23.49 -9.48
C ALA A 107 6.93 24.68 -8.63
N ALA A 108 6.19 24.43 -7.56
CA ALA A 108 5.73 25.45 -6.64
C ALA A 108 6.89 26.17 -5.95
N PHE A 109 7.93 25.45 -5.53
CA PHE A 109 9.12 26.03 -4.92
C PHE A 109 9.85 26.97 -5.88
N PHE A 110 10.12 26.53 -7.11
CA PHE A 110 10.75 27.39 -8.14
C PHE A 110 9.85 28.57 -8.51
N PHE A 111 8.55 28.36 -8.62
CA PHE A 111 7.60 29.43 -8.89
C PHE A 111 7.62 30.49 -7.78
N LEU A 112 7.65 30.08 -6.51
CA LEU A 112 7.77 31.00 -5.37
C LEU A 112 9.09 31.76 -5.37
N LEU A 113 10.20 31.11 -5.70
CA LEU A 113 11.49 31.80 -5.86
C LEU A 113 11.44 32.82 -7.00
N TYR A 114 10.81 32.47 -8.12
CA TYR A 114 10.65 33.36 -9.27
C TYR A 114 9.80 34.58 -8.92
N VAL A 115 8.65 34.37 -8.26
CA VAL A 115 7.77 35.46 -7.79
C VAL A 115 8.49 36.34 -6.77
N LYS A 116 9.27 35.76 -5.87
CA LYS A 116 10.08 36.52 -4.90
C LYS A 116 11.13 37.38 -5.61
N GLY A 117 11.85 36.84 -6.59
CA GLY A 117 12.81 37.60 -7.41
C GLY A 117 12.14 38.74 -8.16
N LEU A 118 10.97 38.48 -8.75
CA LEU A 118 10.18 39.50 -9.43
C LEU A 118 9.64 40.56 -8.46
N ALA A 119 9.37 40.22 -7.21
CA ALA A 119 8.89 41.17 -6.20
C ALA A 119 10.03 42.03 -5.61
N GLN A 120 11.24 41.49 -5.46
CA GLN A 120 12.32 42.17 -4.74
C GLN A 120 13.33 42.89 -5.66
N ASP A 121 13.58 42.40 -6.87
CA ASP A 121 14.60 42.96 -7.75
C ASP A 121 14.02 43.83 -8.89
N PRO A 122 14.26 45.16 -8.87
CA PRO A 122 13.77 46.04 -9.92
C PRO A 122 14.45 45.81 -11.28
N GLU A 123 15.68 45.30 -11.32
CA GLU A 123 16.36 44.90 -12.56
C GLU A 123 15.74 43.65 -13.18
N PHE A 124 15.34 42.68 -12.37
CA PHE A 124 14.69 41.47 -12.84
C PHE A 124 13.32 41.76 -13.47
N ARG A 125 12.56 42.72 -12.90
CA ARG A 125 11.31 43.22 -13.50
C ARG A 125 11.52 43.84 -14.88
N LYS A 126 12.57 44.65 -15.04
CA LYS A 126 12.88 45.29 -16.32
C LYS A 126 13.22 44.26 -17.39
N ASN A 127 14.13 43.32 -17.08
CA ASN A 127 14.51 42.24 -17.98
C ASN A 127 13.31 41.34 -18.35
N PHE A 128 12.40 41.09 -17.40
CA PHE A 128 11.19 40.29 -17.66
C PHE A 128 10.18 41.03 -18.55
N MET A 129 9.98 42.33 -18.34
CA MET A 129 9.10 43.15 -19.19
C MET A 129 9.65 43.28 -20.60
N GLU A 130 10.97 43.45 -20.74
CA GLU A 130 11.67 43.52 -22.02
C GLU A 130 11.59 42.17 -22.77
N ALA A 131 11.71 41.05 -22.06
CA ALA A 131 11.49 39.71 -22.63
C ALA A 131 10.02 39.49 -23.07
N LEU A 132 9.04 40.02 -22.33
CA LEU A 132 7.62 39.96 -22.71
C LEU A 132 7.30 40.83 -23.94
N GLU A 133 7.94 41.99 -24.08
CA GLU A 133 7.83 42.83 -25.28
C GLU A 133 8.45 42.15 -26.50
N LEU A 134 9.64 41.55 -26.35
CA LEU A 134 10.27 40.72 -27.39
C LEU A 134 9.40 39.53 -27.82
N LEU A 135 8.66 38.93 -26.89
CA LEU A 135 7.78 37.77 -27.16
C LEU A 135 6.42 38.17 -27.75
N LYS A 136 6.02 39.44 -27.60
CA LYS A 136 4.82 40.04 -28.22
C LYS A 136 5.08 40.66 -29.61
N GLY A 137 6.34 40.65 -30.07
CA GLY A 137 6.75 41.12 -31.40
C GLY A 137 6.00 40.45 -32.54
#